data_AF-A0A7S2NHH5-F1
#
_entry.id   AF-A0A7S2NHH5-F1
#
_cell.length_a   1.000
_cell.length_b   1.000
_cell.length_c   1.000
_cell.angle_alpha   90.00
_cell.angle_beta   90.00
_cell.angle_gamma   90.00
#
_symmetry.space_group_name_H-M   'P 1'
#
loop_
_entity.id
_entity.type
_entity.pdbx_description
1 polymer ?
#
loop_
_entity_poly.entity_id
_entity_poly.type
_entity_poly.pdbx_seq_one_letter_code
_entity_poly.pdbx_strand_id
1 'polypeptide(L)'
;ARHPMLLAAVAALAAATAVADAVGTCPCPVFQDPSKDCQDCHRVRCRIGGWEIHRQCADASWCYDAASSWVKHCLDYSQAAPWTTMSTTCKSIVDVCGTVCGKLFPPDSSCNYRCTLAQGSAAHACLSFPWPEEVASPVAAPAPTA
;
A
#
# COMPACT_ATOMS: atom_id res chain seq x y z
N ALA A 1 53.22 -27.36 0.37
CA ALA A 1 52.16 -26.75 1.20
C ALA A 1 50.91 -26.58 0.35
N ARG A 2 49.84 -27.33 0.63
CA ARG A 2 48.58 -27.34 -0.13
C ARG A 2 47.52 -26.59 0.69
N HIS A 3 46.92 -25.55 0.11
CA HIS A 3 45.76 -24.84 0.69
C HIS A 3 44.55 -25.06 -0.22
N PRO A 4 43.52 -25.82 0.20
CA PRO A 4 42.25 -25.91 -0.52
C PRO A 4 41.11 -25.41 0.37
N MET A 5 40.80 -24.11 0.38
CA MET A 5 39.55 -23.61 1.00
C MET A 5 39.14 -22.28 0.37
N LEU A 6 38.63 -22.30 -0.87
CA LEU A 6 37.98 -21.15 -1.51
C LEU A 6 36.88 -21.66 -2.44
N LEU A 7 35.87 -22.35 -1.90
CA LEU A 7 34.72 -22.83 -2.69
C LEU A 7 33.53 -23.15 -1.77
N ALA A 8 33.07 -22.18 -0.98
CA ALA A 8 31.86 -22.37 -0.16
C ALA A 8 31.08 -21.08 0.18
N ALA A 9 31.33 -19.96 -0.52
CA ALA A 9 30.71 -18.68 -0.16
C ALA A 9 29.77 -18.08 -1.23
N VAL A 10 29.49 -18.81 -2.32
CA VAL A 10 28.68 -18.27 -3.43
C VAL A 10 27.24 -18.83 -3.47
N ALA A 11 26.96 -19.93 -2.78
CA ALA A 11 25.63 -20.56 -2.82
C ALA A 11 24.60 -19.94 -1.85
N ALA A 12 25.03 -19.12 -0.88
CA ALA A 12 24.13 -18.56 0.13
C ALA A 12 23.44 -17.24 -0.30
N LEU A 13 23.84 -16.62 -1.42
CA LEU A 13 23.19 -15.40 -1.92
C LEU A 13 22.00 -15.65 -2.85
N ALA A 14 21.77 -16.89 -3.30
CA ALA A 14 20.67 -17.20 -4.22
C ALA A 14 19.31 -17.44 -3.53
N ALA A 15 19.27 -17.56 -2.20
CA ALA A 15 18.04 -17.80 -1.45
C ALA A 15 17.46 -16.54 -0.77
N ALA A 16 18.18 -15.42 -0.78
CA ALA A 16 17.74 -14.16 -0.15
C ALA A 16 16.87 -13.28 -1.07
N THR A 17 16.73 -13.63 -2.35
CA THR A 17 16.00 -12.79 -3.34
C THR A 17 14.55 -13.19 -3.56
N ALA A 18 14.01 -14.19 -2.85
CA ALA A 18 12.61 -14.60 -2.97
C ALA A 18 11.69 -14.10 -1.84
N VAL A 19 12.21 -13.34 -0.88
CA VAL A 19 11.44 -12.79 0.27
C VAL A 19 11.30 -11.25 0.23
N ALA A 20 11.69 -10.61 -0.88
CA ALA A 20 11.71 -9.15 -0.99
C ALA A 20 10.40 -8.52 -1.50
N ASP A 21 9.39 -9.30 -1.92
CA ASP A 21 8.13 -8.77 -2.50
C ASP A 21 6.86 -9.25 -1.77
N ALA A 22 6.98 -9.90 -0.62
CA ALA A 22 5.86 -10.54 0.09
C ALA A 22 5.38 -9.77 1.34
N VAL A 23 5.55 -8.45 1.42
CA VAL A 23 4.82 -7.68 2.45
C VAL A 23 3.36 -7.50 1.98
N GLY A 24 2.55 -8.53 2.20
CA GLY A 24 1.09 -8.48 2.25
C GLY A 24 0.40 -7.91 1.02
N THR A 25 0.53 -8.55 -0.14
CA THR A 25 -0.33 -8.20 -1.29
C THR A 25 -1.79 -8.45 -0.94
N CYS A 26 -2.69 -7.59 -1.43
CA CYS A 26 -4.12 -7.84 -1.27
C CYS A 26 -4.51 -9.10 -2.06
N PRO A 27 -5.34 -10.01 -1.49
CA PRO A 27 -5.71 -11.28 -2.13
C PRO A 27 -6.78 -11.07 -3.21
N CYS A 28 -6.45 -10.27 -4.22
CA CYS A 28 -7.35 -9.84 -5.28
C CYS A 28 -7.22 -10.75 -6.50
N PRO A 29 -8.24 -11.57 -6.82
CA PRO A 29 -8.17 -12.46 -7.97
C PRO A 29 -8.23 -11.66 -9.28
N VAL A 30 -7.39 -12.04 -10.24
CA VAL A 30 -7.33 -11.34 -11.53
C VAL A 30 -8.54 -11.72 -12.38
N PHE A 31 -9.25 -10.73 -12.93
CA PHE A 31 -10.43 -10.91 -13.79
C PHE A 31 -11.60 -11.68 -13.15
N GLN A 32 -11.68 -11.68 -11.82
CA GLN A 32 -12.80 -12.25 -11.07
C GLN A 32 -13.38 -11.20 -10.14
N ASP A 33 -14.57 -11.49 -9.62
CA ASP A 33 -15.19 -10.64 -8.61
C ASP A 33 -14.30 -10.59 -7.36
N PRO A 34 -14.03 -9.38 -6.83
CA PRO A 34 -13.15 -9.24 -5.68
C PRO A 34 -13.80 -9.85 -4.43
N SER A 35 -13.06 -10.73 -3.77
CA SER A 35 -13.43 -11.25 -2.45
C SER A 35 -13.58 -10.12 -1.44
N LYS A 36 -14.31 -10.40 -0.35
CA LYS A 36 -14.44 -9.45 0.76
C LYS A 36 -13.07 -9.03 1.30
N ASP A 37 -12.12 -9.95 1.38
CA ASP A 37 -10.79 -9.68 1.91
C ASP A 37 -9.94 -8.81 0.98
N CYS A 38 -10.07 -8.98 -0.34
CA CYS A 38 -9.50 -8.05 -1.31
C CYS A 38 -10.06 -6.63 -1.11
N GLN A 39 -11.38 -6.50 -1.00
CA GLN A 39 -12.04 -5.20 -0.81
C GLN A 39 -11.63 -4.54 0.52
N ASP A 40 -11.52 -5.33 1.59
CA ASP A 40 -11.09 -4.81 2.89
C ASP A 40 -9.61 -4.44 2.90
N CYS A 41 -8.76 -5.18 2.20
CA CYS A 41 -7.36 -4.81 2.00
C CYS A 41 -7.22 -3.45 1.32
N HIS A 42 -7.91 -3.26 0.19
CA HIS A 42 -7.95 -1.98 -0.51
C HIS A 42 -8.47 -0.87 0.40
N ARG A 43 -9.58 -1.12 1.11
CA ARG A 43 -10.21 -0.15 2.02
C ARG A 43 -9.26 0.31 3.13
N VAL A 44 -8.60 -0.62 3.79
CA VAL A 44 -7.67 -0.33 4.89
C VAL A 44 -6.48 0.46 4.35
N ARG A 45 -5.83 0.01 3.27
CA ARG A 45 -4.67 0.69 2.70
C ARG A 45 -4.99 2.10 2.20
N CYS A 46 -6.15 2.29 1.54
CA CYS A 46 -6.62 3.62 1.15
C CYS A 46 -6.80 4.55 2.36
N ARG A 47 -7.39 4.05 3.46
CA ARG A 47 -7.56 4.81 4.71
C ARG A 47 -6.24 5.14 5.39
N ILE A 48 -5.26 4.24 5.36
CA ILE A 48 -3.91 4.50 5.87
C ILE A 48 -3.25 5.65 5.12
N GLY A 49 -3.36 5.70 3.79
CA GLY A 49 -2.87 6.85 3.03
C GLY A 49 -3.58 8.16 3.43
N GLY A 50 -4.89 8.15 3.62
CA GLY A 50 -5.63 9.33 4.10
C GLY A 50 -5.19 9.78 5.51
N TRP A 51 -5.00 8.83 6.42
CA TRP A 51 -4.46 9.10 7.76
C TRP A 51 -3.06 9.70 7.71
N GLU A 52 -2.21 9.25 6.78
CA GLU A 52 -0.87 9.78 6.62
C GLU A 52 -0.88 11.24 6.12
N ILE A 53 -1.84 11.63 5.28
CA ILE A 53 -2.05 13.06 4.95
C ILE A 53 -2.36 13.86 6.22
N HIS A 54 -3.27 13.35 7.05
CA HIS A 54 -3.61 13.97 8.33
C HIS A 54 -2.40 14.16 9.25
N ARG A 55 -1.52 13.16 9.31
CA ARG A 55 -0.31 13.22 10.13
C ARG A 55 0.68 14.29 9.64
N GLN A 56 0.77 14.49 8.33
CA GLN A 56 1.78 15.35 7.70
C GLN A 56 1.36 16.83 7.60
N CYS A 57 0.06 17.12 7.63
CA CYS A 57 -0.44 18.46 7.34
C CYS A 57 -0.41 19.44 8.54
N ALA A 58 -0.20 18.95 9.77
CA ALA A 58 -0.13 19.75 11.00
C ALA A 58 -1.30 20.76 11.14
N ASP A 59 -2.54 20.26 11.07
CA ASP A 59 -3.79 21.03 11.22
C ASP A 59 -4.03 22.13 10.16
N ALA A 60 -3.36 22.05 9.00
CA ALA A 60 -3.68 22.94 7.89
C ALA A 60 -5.15 22.83 7.47
N SER A 61 -5.76 23.95 7.09
CA SER A 61 -7.19 24.04 6.75
C SER A 61 -7.63 23.12 5.60
N TRP A 62 -6.72 22.82 4.67
CA TRP A 62 -6.97 21.90 3.53
C TRP A 62 -6.85 20.42 3.90
N CYS A 63 -6.41 20.09 5.11
CA CYS A 63 -5.94 18.76 5.43
C CYS A 63 -7.04 17.69 5.43
N TYR A 64 -8.16 17.98 6.07
CA TYR A 64 -9.30 17.06 6.15
C TYR A 64 -9.87 16.76 4.76
N ASP A 65 -9.99 17.79 3.92
CA ASP A 65 -10.46 17.64 2.55
C ASP A 65 -9.46 16.83 1.73
N ALA A 66 -8.16 17.06 1.90
CA ALA A 66 -7.12 16.31 1.19
C ALA A 66 -7.14 14.83 1.56
N ALA A 67 -7.20 14.51 2.86
CA ALA A 67 -7.28 13.14 3.35
C ALA A 67 -8.56 12.44 2.86
N SER A 68 -9.69 13.13 2.92
CA SER A 68 -10.98 12.60 2.44
C SER A 68 -10.98 12.35 0.94
N SER A 69 -10.47 13.30 0.15
CA SER A 69 -10.31 13.16 -1.30
C SER A 69 -9.37 12.03 -1.69
N TRP A 70 -8.26 11.86 -0.96
CA TRP A 70 -7.36 10.72 -1.15
C TRP A 70 -8.10 9.39 -0.96
N VAL A 71 -8.78 9.22 0.18
CA VAL A 71 -9.49 7.97 0.49
C VAL A 71 -10.55 7.70 -0.58
N LYS A 72 -11.31 8.73 -0.96
CA LYS A 72 -12.33 8.62 -2.00
C LYS A 72 -11.74 8.17 -3.33
N HIS A 73 -10.76 8.88 -3.87
CA HIS A 73 -10.17 8.55 -5.18
C HIS A 73 -9.49 7.17 -5.16
N CYS A 74 -8.87 6.81 -4.04
CA CYS A 74 -8.26 5.49 -3.86
C CYS A 74 -9.31 4.37 -3.89
N LEU A 75 -10.41 4.53 -3.17
CA LEU A 75 -11.52 3.58 -3.18
C LEU A 75 -12.18 3.49 -4.56
N ASP A 76 -12.46 4.63 -5.19
CA ASP A 76 -13.08 4.69 -6.52
C ASP A 76 -12.20 3.96 -7.55
N TYR A 77 -10.88 4.19 -7.53
CA TYR A 77 -9.93 3.46 -8.39
C TYR A 77 -9.93 1.96 -8.09
N SER A 78 -9.87 1.59 -6.80
CA SER A 78 -9.85 0.20 -6.37
C SER A 78 -11.13 -0.58 -6.74
N GLN A 79 -12.27 0.11 -6.86
CA GLN A 79 -13.53 -0.46 -7.31
C GLN A 79 -13.61 -0.57 -8.83
N ALA A 80 -13.06 0.42 -9.54
CA ALA A 80 -13.01 0.41 -11.01
C ALA A 80 -12.03 -0.64 -11.56
N ALA A 81 -10.96 -0.93 -10.81
CA ALA A 81 -9.90 -1.86 -11.21
C ALA A 81 -9.46 -2.76 -10.03
N PRO A 82 -10.34 -3.64 -9.53
CA PRO A 82 -10.13 -4.39 -8.29
C PRO A 82 -9.00 -5.43 -8.36
N TRP A 83 -8.59 -5.83 -9.56
CA TRP A 83 -7.46 -6.74 -9.79
C TRP A 83 -6.11 -6.02 -9.86
N THR A 84 -6.06 -4.70 -9.73
CA THR A 84 -4.80 -3.94 -9.78
C THR A 84 -4.00 -4.10 -8.49
N THR A 85 -2.68 -4.00 -8.61
CA THR A 85 -1.83 -4.01 -7.42
C THR A 85 -1.99 -2.72 -6.64
N MET A 86 -1.82 -2.76 -5.33
CA MET A 86 -1.83 -1.56 -4.49
C MET A 86 -0.73 -0.56 -4.89
N SER A 87 0.41 -1.00 -5.43
CA SER A 87 1.41 -0.07 -5.98
C SER A 87 0.81 0.78 -7.10
N THR A 88 0.06 0.16 -8.01
CA THR A 88 -0.67 0.88 -9.06
C THR A 88 -1.75 1.77 -8.45
N THR A 89 -2.65 1.21 -7.62
CA THR A 89 -3.75 1.96 -6.99
C THR A 89 -3.27 3.19 -6.23
N CYS A 90 -2.31 3.05 -5.31
CA CYS A 90 -1.83 4.16 -4.48
C CYS A 90 -1.08 5.23 -5.29
N LYS A 91 -0.37 4.86 -6.37
CA LYS A 91 0.36 5.80 -7.22
C LYS A 91 -0.52 6.48 -8.27
N SER A 92 -1.66 5.89 -8.62
CA SER A 92 -2.61 6.46 -9.57
C SER A 92 -3.48 7.56 -8.97
N ILE A 93 -3.38 7.83 -7.67
CA ILE A 93 -4.14 8.90 -7.01
C ILE A 93 -3.47 10.23 -7.31
N VAL A 94 -3.96 10.88 -8.36
CA VAL A 94 -3.49 12.19 -8.81
C VAL A 94 -4.40 13.31 -8.29
N ASP A 95 -3.80 14.49 -8.13
CA ASP A 95 -4.49 15.78 -8.02
C ASP A 95 -5.44 16.00 -6.82
N VAL A 96 -5.15 15.39 -5.68
CA VAL A 96 -5.81 15.78 -4.41
C VAL A 96 -5.48 17.25 -4.09
N CYS A 97 -4.21 17.64 -4.28
CA CYS A 97 -3.70 18.94 -3.89
C CYS A 97 -4.21 20.11 -4.73
N GLY A 98 -4.30 19.98 -6.05
CA GLY A 98 -4.83 21.05 -6.90
C GLY A 98 -6.27 21.36 -6.55
N THR A 99 -7.07 20.32 -6.30
CA THR A 99 -8.48 20.45 -5.92
C THR A 99 -8.68 21.16 -4.58
N VAL A 100 -7.94 20.79 -3.53
CA VAL A 100 -8.13 21.36 -2.19
C VAL A 100 -7.49 22.74 -2.06
N CYS A 101 -6.28 22.93 -2.60
CA CYS A 101 -5.58 24.20 -2.51
C CYS A 101 -6.25 25.29 -3.37
N GLY A 102 -6.84 24.92 -4.51
CA GLY A 102 -7.57 25.84 -5.37
C GLY A 102 -8.88 26.38 -4.76
N LYS A 103 -9.39 25.73 -3.71
CA LYS A 103 -10.62 26.14 -3.01
C LYS A 103 -10.36 27.00 -1.78
N LEU A 104 -9.10 27.21 -1.38
CA LEU A 104 -8.77 27.97 -0.19
C LEU A 104 -9.01 29.47 -0.38
N PHE A 105 -9.62 30.09 0.63
CA PHE A 105 -9.78 31.54 0.71
C PHE A 105 -9.49 32.01 2.14
N PRO A 106 -8.47 32.85 2.37
CA PRO A 106 -7.50 33.35 1.39
C PRO A 106 -6.59 32.23 0.82
N PRO A 107 -6.04 32.40 -0.39
CA PRO A 107 -5.13 31.42 -0.96
C PRO A 107 -3.86 31.26 -0.12
N ASP A 108 -3.49 30.01 0.18
CA ASP A 108 -2.23 29.67 0.84
C ASP A 108 -1.17 29.30 -0.22
N SER A 109 -0.20 30.18 -0.42
CA SER A 109 0.91 29.99 -1.37
C SER A 109 1.74 28.73 -1.12
N SER A 110 1.76 28.22 0.11
CA SER A 110 2.49 27.01 0.50
C SER A 110 1.67 25.72 0.38
N CYS A 111 0.35 25.83 0.17
CA CYS A 111 -0.56 24.69 0.22
C CYS A 111 -0.18 23.60 -0.78
N ASN A 112 0.02 23.94 -2.06
CA ASN A 112 0.31 22.95 -3.10
C ASN A 112 1.58 22.15 -2.80
N TYR A 113 2.63 22.83 -2.36
CA TYR A 113 3.90 22.18 -2.01
C TYR A 113 3.73 21.25 -0.80
N ARG A 114 3.18 21.75 0.31
CA ARG A 114 2.98 20.98 1.54
C ARG A 114 2.04 19.79 1.34
N CYS A 115 0.95 19.99 0.61
CA CYS A 115 0.03 18.93 0.27
C CYS A 115 0.69 17.87 -0.60
N THR A 116 1.50 18.25 -1.60
CA THR A 116 2.18 17.28 -2.47
C THR A 116 3.14 16.39 -1.67
N LEU A 117 3.86 16.95 -0.70
CA LEU A 117 4.69 16.15 0.22
C LEU A 117 3.85 15.17 1.05
N ALA A 118 2.72 15.64 1.60
CA ALA A 118 1.79 14.79 2.35
C ALA A 118 1.21 13.67 1.48
N GLN A 119 0.83 13.98 0.23
CA GLN A 119 0.31 13.02 -0.75
C GLN A 119 1.39 11.98 -1.14
N GLY A 120 2.65 12.39 -1.29
CA GLY A 120 3.75 11.46 -1.52
C GLY A 120 3.95 10.48 -0.36
N SER A 121 3.88 10.99 0.88
CA SER A 121 3.93 10.15 2.09
C SER A 121 2.74 9.19 2.16
N ALA A 122 1.54 9.67 1.82
CA ALA A 122 0.32 8.88 1.76
C ALA A 122 0.42 7.71 0.76
N ALA A 123 1.00 7.96 -0.42
CA ALA A 123 1.24 6.90 -1.40
C ALA A 123 2.16 5.81 -0.83
N HIS A 124 3.23 6.21 -0.14
CA HIS A 124 4.16 5.28 0.49
C HIS A 124 3.53 4.51 1.67
N ALA A 125 2.75 5.15 2.52
CA ALA A 125 2.04 4.48 3.62
C ALA A 125 0.99 3.49 3.08
N CYS A 126 0.23 3.91 2.05
CA CYS A 126 -0.75 3.08 1.37
C CYS A 126 -0.14 1.80 0.76
N LEU A 127 1.01 1.93 0.09
CA LEU A 127 1.65 0.77 -0.57
C LEU A 127 2.34 -0.16 0.43
N SER A 128 2.90 0.38 1.52
CA SER A 128 3.75 -0.36 2.46
C SER A 128 3.00 -0.94 3.65
N PHE A 129 1.70 -0.63 3.81
CA PHE A 129 0.94 -1.10 4.97
C PHE A 129 0.77 -2.63 4.92
N PRO A 130 1.21 -3.39 5.93
CA PRO A 130 1.17 -4.84 5.89
C PRO A 130 -0.26 -5.36 5.85
N TRP A 131 -0.52 -6.32 4.96
CA TRP A 131 -1.74 -7.13 4.99
C TRP A 131 -1.39 -8.51 5.55
N PRO A 132 -2.15 -9.05 6.51
CA PRO A 132 -1.88 -10.38 7.03
C PRO A 132 -1.98 -11.40 5.89
N GLU A 133 -0.96 -12.25 5.76
CA GLU A 133 -1.05 -13.43 4.91
C GLU A 133 -2.05 -14.40 5.54
N GLU A 134 -2.89 -15.03 4.72
CA GLU A 134 -3.72 -16.13 5.18
C GLU A 134 -2.79 -17.24 5.67
N VAL A 135 -2.75 -17.47 6.99
CA VAL A 135 -2.01 -18.60 7.55
C VAL A 135 -2.70 -19.85 7.03
N ALA A 136 -2.02 -20.60 6.15
CA ALA A 136 -2.53 -21.89 5.68
C ALA A 136 -2.94 -22.70 6.91
N SER A 137 -4.25 -22.97 7.06
CA SER A 137 -4.74 -23.76 8.18
C SER A 137 -3.93 -25.05 8.23
N PRO A 138 -3.37 -25.43 9.41
CA PRO A 138 -2.56 -26.63 9.49
C PRO A 138 -3.39 -27.78 8.96
N VAL A 139 -2.92 -28.36 7.85
CA VAL A 139 -3.55 -29.52 7.23
C VAL A 139 -3.73 -30.54 8.34
N ALA A 140 -5.00 -30.86 8.65
CA ALA A 140 -5.33 -31.83 9.67
C ALA A 140 -4.48 -33.09 9.39
N ALA A 141 -3.63 -33.45 10.34
CA ALA A 141 -2.80 -34.63 10.22
C ALA A 141 -3.72 -35.81 9.86
N PRO A 142 -3.36 -36.66 8.88
CA PRO A 142 -4.20 -37.78 8.51
C PRO A 142 -4.51 -38.59 9.77
N ALA A 143 -5.80 -38.88 9.98
CA ALA A 143 -6.24 -39.65 11.14
C ALA A 143 -5.48 -41.00 11.16
N PRO A 144 -5.00 -41.46 12.33
CA PRO A 144 -4.36 -42.77 12.42
C PRO A 144 -5.36 -43.84 11.97
N THR A 145 -4.99 -44.60 10.94
CA THR A 145 -5.70 -45.83 10.57
C THR A 145 -5.59 -46.83 11.70
N ALA A 146 -6.74 -47.29 12.20
CA ALA A 146 -6.89 -48.32 13.22
C ALA A 146 -6.53 -49.72 12.71
#